data_AF-T1CUH8-F1
#
_entry.id   AF-T1CUH8-F1
#
_cell.length_a   1.000
_cell.length_b   1.000
_cell.length_c   1.000
_cell.angle_alpha   90.00
_cell.angle_beta   90.00
_cell.angle_gamma   90.00
#
_symmetry.space_group_name_H-M   'P 1'
#
loop_
_entity.id
_entity.type
_entity.pdbx_description
1 polymer ?
#
loop_
_entity_poly.entity_id
_entity_poly.type
_entity_poly.pdbx_seq_one_letter_code
_entity_poly.pdbx_strand_id
1 'polypeptide(L)'
;AAAFDEAWRRDPGHERTWIALVDGARHQIERIKAEAKAREVDVTIVCDFVHVMEYLWSSAWSFFDEGDPAAEAWVADKALGVLHGGAATVAASIRRKATCLDLAPDKRKNADTCADYLLAKKEYLCYDRALGQGWPIGTGVIEGAVRHLVKDRLDLTGSRWGLNGAEAILKLRALRSNGDFEDYWKFHLDRERHRVHEARYVNGAMPRAA
;
A
#
# COMPACT_ATOMS: atom_id res chain seq x y z
N ALA A 1 14.98 -4.28 3.54
CA ALA A 1 15.94 -3.49 4.33
C ALA A 1 15.33 -2.15 4.76
N ALA A 2 15.42 -1.06 3.98
CA ALA A 2 15.10 0.30 4.46
C ALA A 2 13.73 0.47 5.17
N ALA A 3 12.66 -0.15 4.68
CA ALA A 3 11.36 -0.11 5.34
C ALA A 3 11.35 -0.77 6.74
N PHE A 4 12.08 -1.88 6.89
CA PHE A 4 12.26 -2.56 8.18
C PHE A 4 13.17 -1.75 9.11
N ASP A 5 14.19 -1.09 8.55
CA ASP A 5 15.09 -0.23 9.33
C ASP A 5 14.32 0.98 9.90
N GLU A 6 13.40 1.56 9.12
CA GLU A 6 12.51 2.63 9.59
C GLU A 6 11.47 2.12 10.61
N ALA A 7 10.92 0.92 10.42
CA ALA A 7 10.02 0.31 11.40
C ALA A 7 10.71 0.10 12.75
N TRP A 8 11.94 -0.44 12.74
CA TRP A 8 12.80 -0.56 13.92
C TRP A 8 13.07 0.79 14.59
N ARG A 9 13.37 1.83 13.81
CA ARG A 9 13.62 3.18 14.33
C ARG A 9 12.38 3.75 15.04
N ARG A 10 11.18 3.44 14.55
CA ARG A 10 9.91 3.92 15.13
C ARG A 10 9.42 3.12 16.31
N ASP A 11 9.75 1.83 16.36
CA ASP A 11 9.31 0.91 17.40
C ASP A 11 10.51 0.07 17.91
N PRO A 12 11.52 0.69 18.54
CA PRO A 12 12.76 0.00 18.93
C PRO A 12 12.54 -1.04 20.04
N GLY A 13 11.43 -0.96 20.78
CA GLY A 13 11.05 -1.92 21.81
C GLY A 13 10.15 -3.06 21.32
N HIS A 14 9.76 -3.05 20.04
CA HIS A 14 8.79 -3.99 19.46
C HIS A 14 7.47 -4.08 20.26
N GLU A 15 6.97 -2.92 20.69
CA GLU A 15 5.73 -2.84 21.48
C GLU A 15 4.48 -2.83 20.58
N ARG A 16 4.66 -2.67 19.26
CA ARG A 16 3.57 -2.59 18.29
C ARG A 16 3.50 -3.84 17.42
N THR A 17 2.30 -4.17 16.97
CA THR A 17 2.10 -5.19 15.94
C THR A 17 2.50 -4.63 14.57
N TRP A 18 3.41 -5.32 13.88
CA TRP A 18 3.86 -4.92 12.55
C TRP A 18 2.99 -5.56 11.48
N ILE A 19 2.35 -4.71 10.66
CA ILE A 19 1.49 -5.12 9.56
C ILE A 19 2.11 -4.68 8.23
N ALA A 20 2.26 -5.61 7.30
CA ALA A 20 2.63 -5.32 5.92
C ALA A 20 1.41 -5.50 5.02
N LEU A 21 0.87 -4.38 4.52
CA LEU A 21 -0.19 -4.36 3.51
C LEU A 21 0.42 -4.39 2.11
N VAL A 22 0.05 -5.37 1.28
CA VAL A 22 0.70 -5.67 -0.01
C VAL A 22 -0.30 -5.97 -1.11
N ASP A 23 0.13 -5.85 -2.37
CA ASP A 23 -0.71 -6.16 -3.55
C ASP A 23 -0.93 -7.67 -3.79
N GLY A 24 -0.16 -8.51 -3.08
CA GLY A 24 -0.17 -9.95 -3.21
C GLY A 24 0.90 -10.50 -4.16
N ALA A 25 1.80 -9.68 -4.70
CA ALA A 25 2.92 -10.12 -5.51
C ALA A 25 3.82 -11.10 -4.72
N ARG A 26 4.03 -12.31 -5.26
CA ARG A 26 4.75 -13.40 -4.57
C ARG A 26 6.15 -12.98 -4.14
N HIS A 27 6.89 -12.33 -5.03
CA HIS A 27 8.24 -11.85 -4.75
C HIS A 27 8.27 -10.80 -3.61
N GLN A 28 7.27 -9.93 -3.51
CA GLN A 28 7.18 -8.94 -2.43
C GLN A 28 6.96 -9.63 -1.08
N ILE A 29 6.02 -10.59 -1.03
CA ILE A 29 5.75 -11.39 0.17
C ILE A 29 6.99 -12.16 0.60
N GLU A 30 7.69 -12.82 -0.33
CA GLU A 30 8.91 -13.58 -0.05
C GLU A 30 10.01 -12.68 0.55
N ARG A 31 10.18 -11.48 0.01
CA ARG A 31 11.14 -10.50 0.55
C ARG A 31 10.76 -10.03 1.95
N ILE A 32 9.48 -9.73 2.21
CA ILE A 32 9.02 -9.33 3.54
C ILE A 32 9.29 -10.45 4.54
N LYS A 33 8.95 -11.70 4.20
CA LYS A 33 9.22 -12.87 5.04
C LYS A 33 10.71 -13.07 5.30
N ALA A 34 11.55 -12.90 4.29
CA ALA A 34 13.00 -13.02 4.43
C ALA A 34 13.58 -11.96 5.38
N GLU A 35 13.13 -10.70 5.25
CA GLU A 35 13.58 -9.59 6.09
C GLU A 35 13.08 -9.71 7.52
N ALA A 36 11.83 -10.16 7.71
CA ALA A 36 11.25 -10.44 9.02
C ALA A 36 12.02 -11.57 9.73
N LYS A 37 12.29 -12.67 9.01
CA LYS A 37 13.10 -13.78 9.53
C LYS A 37 14.52 -13.34 9.88
N ALA A 38 15.18 -12.57 9.02
CA ALA A 38 16.54 -12.10 9.25
C ALA A 38 16.68 -11.18 10.47
N ARG A 39 15.58 -10.51 10.87
CA ARG A 39 15.52 -9.59 12.03
C ARG A 39 14.82 -10.19 13.24
N GLU A 40 14.37 -11.43 13.16
CA GLU A 40 13.62 -12.13 14.22
C GLU A 40 12.39 -11.33 14.69
N VAL A 41 11.70 -10.67 13.77
CA VAL A 41 10.47 -9.91 14.04
C VAL A 41 9.26 -10.62 13.46
N ASP A 42 8.13 -10.59 14.18
CA ASP A 42 6.86 -11.05 13.65
C ASP A 42 6.21 -9.95 12.81
N VAL A 43 5.79 -10.29 11.59
CA VAL A 43 5.13 -9.37 10.66
C VAL A 43 3.92 -10.07 10.09
N THR A 44 2.74 -9.53 10.37
CA THR A 44 1.52 -10.01 9.72
C THR A 44 1.40 -9.38 8.34
N ILE A 45 1.21 -10.22 7.32
CA ILE A 45 1.06 -9.79 5.93
C ILE A 45 -0.42 -9.88 5.55
N VAL A 46 -0.98 -8.76 5.08
CA VAL A 46 -2.36 -8.67 4.60
C VAL A 46 -2.33 -8.25 3.13
N CYS A 47 -3.03 -8.98 2.27
CA CYS A 47 -3.21 -8.53 0.89
C CYS A 47 -4.27 -7.43 0.82
N ASP A 48 -4.07 -6.47 -0.08
CA ASP A 48 -5.00 -5.37 -0.29
C ASP A 48 -6.32 -5.89 -0.90
N PHE A 49 -7.41 -5.54 -0.23
CA PHE A 49 -8.76 -5.88 -0.64
C PHE A 49 -9.16 -5.28 -2.00
N VAL A 50 -8.57 -4.15 -2.42
CA VAL A 50 -8.83 -3.57 -3.74
C VAL A 50 -8.42 -4.54 -4.86
N HIS A 51 -7.29 -5.24 -4.72
CA HIS A 51 -6.90 -6.26 -5.69
C HIS A 51 -7.83 -7.46 -5.69
N VAL A 52 -8.34 -7.88 -4.52
CA VAL A 52 -9.39 -8.91 -4.45
C VAL A 52 -10.61 -8.49 -5.26
N MET A 53 -11.03 -7.23 -5.13
CA MET A 53 -12.16 -6.68 -5.87
C MET A 53 -11.93 -6.71 -7.38
N GLU A 54 -10.72 -6.43 -7.87
CA GLU A 54 -10.37 -6.56 -9.30
C GLU A 54 -10.58 -7.99 -9.81
N TYR A 55 -10.12 -9.00 -9.06
CA TYR A 55 -10.33 -10.41 -9.43
C TYR A 55 -11.81 -10.81 -9.39
N LEU A 56 -12.56 -10.36 -8.38
CA LEU A 56 -13.99 -10.64 -8.27
C LEU A 56 -14.76 -10.03 -9.45
N TRP A 57 -14.50 -8.76 -9.79
CA TRP A 57 -15.10 -8.12 -10.96
C TRP A 57 -14.71 -8.80 -12.27
N SER A 58 -13.43 -9.13 -12.45
CA SER A 58 -12.97 -9.87 -13.63
C SER A 58 -13.71 -11.21 -13.78
N SER A 59 -13.95 -11.92 -12.67
CA SER A 59 -14.69 -13.19 -12.67
C SER A 59 -16.18 -13.04 -12.96
N ALA A 60 -16.79 -11.91 -12.62
CA ALA A 60 -18.21 -11.66 -12.90
C ALA A 60 -18.50 -11.70 -14.41
N TRP A 61 -17.55 -11.26 -15.23
CA TRP A 61 -17.66 -11.27 -16.70
C TRP A 61 -17.60 -12.68 -17.32
N SER A 62 -17.35 -13.72 -16.53
CA SER A 62 -17.59 -15.11 -16.95
C SER A 62 -19.06 -15.51 -16.83
N PHE A 63 -19.89 -14.75 -16.12
CA PHE A 63 -21.25 -15.15 -15.70
C PHE A 63 -22.36 -14.20 -16.13
N PHE A 64 -22.01 -12.94 -16.43
CA PHE A 64 -22.96 -11.86 -16.70
C PHE A 64 -22.51 -11.07 -17.91
N ASP A 65 -23.48 -10.53 -18.65
CA ASP A 65 -23.22 -9.59 -19.73
C ASP A 65 -22.82 -8.21 -19.18
N GLU A 66 -22.12 -7.43 -20.00
CA GLU A 66 -21.73 -6.07 -19.62
C GLU A 66 -22.98 -5.20 -19.35
N GLY A 67 -23.00 -4.53 -18.20
CA GLY A 67 -24.13 -3.70 -17.77
C GLY A 67 -25.26 -4.46 -17.06
N ASP A 68 -25.15 -5.77 -16.84
CA ASP A 68 -26.12 -6.53 -16.05
C ASP A 68 -26.07 -6.09 -14.56
N PRO A 69 -27.16 -5.56 -13.99
CA PRO A 69 -27.19 -5.13 -12.58
C PRO A 69 -27.01 -6.30 -11.59
N ALA A 70 -27.25 -7.55 -11.99
CA ALA A 70 -27.01 -8.71 -11.15
C ALA A 70 -25.51 -8.96 -10.89
N ALA A 71 -24.62 -8.46 -11.77
CA ALA A 71 -23.18 -8.60 -11.60
C ALA A 71 -22.68 -7.89 -10.34
N GLU A 72 -23.15 -6.67 -10.09
CA GLU A 72 -22.76 -5.89 -8.91
C GLU A 72 -23.20 -6.58 -7.61
N ALA A 73 -24.46 -7.03 -7.55
CA ALA A 73 -24.98 -7.75 -6.40
C ALA A 73 -24.21 -9.06 -6.14
N TRP A 74 -23.84 -9.77 -7.21
CA TRP A 74 -23.04 -10.99 -7.11
C TRP A 74 -21.61 -10.70 -6.61
N VAL A 75 -20.96 -9.66 -7.11
CA VAL A 75 -19.63 -9.25 -6.64
C VAL A 75 -19.69 -8.83 -5.17
N ALA A 76 -20.72 -8.08 -4.76
CA ALA A 76 -20.92 -7.67 -3.37
C ALA A 76 -21.07 -8.87 -2.42
N ASP A 77 -21.84 -9.90 -2.81
CA ASP A 77 -21.96 -11.15 -2.05
C ASP A 77 -20.59 -11.86 -1.89
N LYS A 78 -19.82 -11.97 -2.97
CA LYS A 78 -18.49 -12.61 -2.90
C LYS A 78 -17.49 -11.79 -2.09
N ALA A 79 -17.52 -10.48 -2.23
CA ALA A 79 -16.74 -9.53 -1.45
C ALA A 79 -17.00 -9.71 0.06
N LEU A 80 -18.26 -9.72 0.48
CA LEU A 80 -18.66 -9.98 1.87
C LEU A 80 -18.20 -11.35 2.36
N GLY A 81 -18.34 -12.39 1.52
CA GLY A 81 -17.85 -13.73 1.83
C GLY A 81 -16.34 -13.76 2.10
N VAL A 82 -15.54 -13.02 1.31
CA VAL A 82 -14.09 -12.90 1.52
C VAL A 82 -13.79 -12.07 2.78
N LEU A 83 -14.50 -10.96 3.01
CA LEU A 83 -14.34 -10.12 4.20
C LEU A 83 -14.64 -10.87 5.50
N HIS A 84 -15.54 -11.85 5.46
CA HIS A 84 -15.82 -12.75 6.58
C HIS A 84 -14.83 -13.93 6.70
N GLY A 85 -13.66 -13.87 6.04
CA GLY A 85 -12.63 -14.92 6.09
C GLY A 85 -12.92 -16.13 5.19
N GLY A 86 -13.97 -16.08 4.38
CA GLY A 86 -14.45 -17.18 3.55
C GLY A 86 -13.76 -17.34 2.20
N ALA A 87 -12.51 -16.91 2.03
CA ALA A 87 -11.84 -16.87 0.71
C ALA A 87 -11.86 -18.21 -0.05
N ALA A 88 -11.59 -19.33 0.64
CA ALA A 88 -11.64 -20.66 0.04
C ALA A 88 -13.06 -21.09 -0.35
N THR A 89 -14.05 -20.76 0.48
CA THR A 89 -15.48 -21.03 0.21
C THR A 89 -15.97 -20.22 -1.00
N VAL A 90 -15.57 -18.94 -1.08
CA VAL A 90 -15.87 -18.07 -2.22
C VAL A 90 -15.24 -18.63 -3.50
N ALA A 91 -13.96 -19.00 -3.46
CA ALA A 91 -13.27 -19.63 -4.60
C ALA A 91 -14.00 -20.90 -5.09
N ALA A 92 -14.40 -21.77 -4.16
CA ALA A 92 -15.17 -22.97 -4.49
C ALA A 92 -16.54 -22.62 -5.11
N SER A 93 -17.23 -21.60 -4.60
CA SER A 93 -18.52 -21.16 -5.13
C SER A 93 -18.41 -20.62 -6.57
N ILE A 94 -17.34 -19.88 -6.88
CA ILE A 94 -17.06 -19.34 -8.21
C ILE A 94 -16.85 -20.48 -9.21
N ARG A 95 -15.96 -21.44 -8.87
CA ARG A 95 -15.72 -22.62 -9.71
C ARG A 95 -16.96 -23.47 -9.89
N ARG A 96 -17.75 -23.65 -8.83
CA ARG A 96 -19.02 -24.40 -8.88
C ARG A 96 -20.00 -23.73 -9.85
N LYS A 97 -20.16 -22.40 -9.81
CA LYS A 97 -21.04 -21.68 -10.74
C LYS A 97 -20.60 -21.89 -12.19
N ALA A 98 -19.30 -21.77 -12.48
CA ALA A 98 -18.76 -22.02 -13.82
C ALA A 98 -19.02 -23.46 -14.31
N THR A 99 -18.88 -24.45 -13.43
CA THR A 99 -19.18 -25.85 -13.76
C THR A 99 -20.68 -26.10 -13.93
N CYS A 100 -21.54 -25.54 -13.09
CA CYS A 100 -23.00 -25.70 -13.21
C CYS A 100 -23.57 -25.04 -14.48
N LEU A 101 -22.89 -24.02 -15.01
CA LEU A 101 -23.22 -23.37 -16.28
C LEU A 101 -22.58 -24.05 -17.49
N ASP A 102 -21.82 -25.13 -17.28
CA ASP A 102 -21.07 -25.86 -18.33
C ASP A 102 -20.22 -24.93 -19.23
N LEU A 103 -19.56 -23.95 -18.61
CA LEU A 103 -18.79 -22.96 -19.35
C LEU A 103 -17.56 -23.60 -20.00
N ALA A 104 -17.36 -23.32 -21.29
CA ALA A 104 -16.15 -23.67 -22.02
C ALA A 104 -14.89 -23.05 -21.36
N PRO A 105 -13.70 -23.68 -21.49
CA PRO A 105 -12.48 -23.25 -20.80
C PRO A 105 -12.10 -21.78 -21.01
N ASP A 106 -12.32 -21.24 -22.19
CA ASP A 106 -12.07 -19.84 -22.53
C ASP A 106 -13.03 -18.88 -21.79
N LYS A 107 -14.31 -19.27 -21.66
CA LYS A 107 -15.34 -18.46 -21.00
C LYS A 107 -15.21 -18.41 -19.49
N ARG A 108 -14.70 -19.47 -18.87
CA ARG A 108 -14.48 -19.53 -17.40
C ARG A 108 -13.08 -19.11 -16.94
N LYS A 109 -12.20 -18.68 -17.85
CA LYS A 109 -10.81 -18.33 -17.53
C LYS A 109 -10.69 -17.33 -16.36
N ASN A 110 -11.50 -16.27 -16.37
CA ASN A 110 -11.45 -15.25 -15.31
C ASN A 110 -12.00 -15.78 -13.98
N ALA A 111 -13.06 -16.59 -14.02
CA ALA A 111 -13.57 -17.29 -12.84
C ALA A 111 -12.53 -18.21 -12.20
N ASP A 112 -11.83 -19.02 -13.00
CA ASP A 112 -10.79 -19.91 -12.51
C ASP A 112 -9.57 -19.13 -11.99
N THR A 113 -9.16 -18.07 -12.70
CA THR A 113 -8.06 -17.17 -12.27
C THR A 113 -8.35 -16.50 -10.92
N CYS A 114 -9.58 -16.02 -10.72
CA CYS A 114 -10.01 -15.44 -9.45
C CYS A 114 -9.98 -16.49 -8.32
N ALA A 115 -10.52 -17.68 -8.58
CA ALA A 115 -10.49 -18.76 -7.60
C ALA A 115 -9.06 -19.19 -7.24
N ASP A 116 -8.15 -19.27 -8.22
CA ASP A 116 -6.74 -19.56 -8.01
C ASP A 116 -6.07 -18.51 -7.13
N TYR A 117 -6.33 -17.23 -7.39
CA TYR A 117 -5.80 -16.13 -6.58
C TYR A 117 -6.28 -16.23 -5.12
N LEU A 118 -7.59 -16.39 -4.89
CA LEU A 118 -8.15 -16.49 -3.54
C LEU A 118 -7.58 -17.69 -2.77
N LEU A 119 -7.39 -18.83 -3.42
CA LEU A 119 -6.79 -20.02 -2.81
C LEU A 119 -5.30 -19.83 -2.52
N ALA A 120 -4.54 -19.29 -3.47
CA ALA A 120 -3.11 -19.04 -3.33
C ALA A 120 -2.80 -17.98 -2.27
N LYS A 121 -3.74 -17.06 -2.02
CA LYS A 121 -3.57 -15.95 -1.08
C LYS A 121 -4.34 -16.09 0.22
N LYS A 122 -5.11 -17.17 0.42
CA LYS A 122 -6.01 -17.36 1.58
C LYS A 122 -5.40 -16.98 2.95
N GLU A 123 -4.12 -17.28 3.17
CA GLU A 123 -3.42 -17.00 4.43
C GLU A 123 -3.20 -15.49 4.67
N TYR A 124 -3.17 -14.70 3.60
CA TYR A 124 -3.01 -13.25 3.60
C TYR A 124 -4.36 -12.51 3.44
N LEU A 125 -5.48 -13.23 3.31
CA LEU A 125 -6.83 -12.70 3.14
C LEU A 125 -7.67 -12.83 4.42
N CYS A 126 -7.03 -12.83 5.59
CA CYS A 126 -7.66 -12.94 6.91
C CYS A 126 -8.34 -11.63 7.35
N TYR A 127 -9.25 -11.13 6.51
CA TYR A 127 -9.92 -9.85 6.70
C TYR A 127 -10.81 -9.81 7.93
N ASP A 128 -11.42 -10.93 8.31
CA ASP A 128 -12.18 -11.09 9.54
C ASP A 128 -11.32 -10.75 10.77
N ARG A 129 -10.11 -11.30 10.82
CA ARG A 129 -9.13 -10.98 11.86
C ARG A 129 -8.64 -9.55 11.76
N ALA A 130 -8.29 -9.10 10.54
CA ALA A 130 -7.76 -7.77 10.33
C ALA A 130 -8.74 -6.68 10.78
N LEU A 131 -10.01 -6.79 10.39
CA LEU A 131 -11.09 -5.88 10.80
C LEU A 131 -11.34 -5.95 12.31
N GLY A 132 -11.37 -7.16 12.89
CA GLY A 132 -11.53 -7.33 14.34
C GLY A 132 -10.40 -6.69 15.16
N GLN A 133 -9.20 -6.58 14.59
CA GLN A 133 -8.01 -6.00 15.25
C GLN A 133 -7.73 -4.54 14.82
N GLY A 134 -8.56 -3.96 13.96
CA GLY A 134 -8.37 -2.60 13.44
C GLY A 134 -7.17 -2.45 12.49
N TRP A 135 -6.72 -3.54 11.87
CA TRP A 135 -5.63 -3.52 10.90
C TRP A 135 -6.09 -2.98 9.54
N PRO A 136 -5.20 -2.31 8.79
CA PRO A 136 -5.54 -1.83 7.46
C PRO A 136 -5.71 -3.01 6.50
N ILE A 137 -6.76 -2.96 5.67
CA ILE A 137 -7.06 -3.98 4.66
C ILE A 137 -7.03 -3.44 3.23
N GLY A 138 -6.87 -2.12 3.06
CA GLY A 138 -6.90 -1.46 1.76
C GLY A 138 -5.90 -0.34 1.66
N THR A 139 -5.21 -0.21 0.52
CA THR A 139 -4.18 0.82 0.35
C THR A 139 -4.76 2.19 -0.01
N GLY A 140 -6.08 2.38 -0.09
CA GLY A 140 -6.69 3.64 -0.53
C GLY A 140 -6.19 4.90 0.20
N VAL A 141 -5.87 4.82 1.51
CA VAL A 141 -5.24 5.94 2.24
C VAL A 141 -3.82 6.22 1.73
N ILE A 142 -3.06 5.17 1.43
CA ILE A 142 -1.71 5.23 0.86
C ILE A 142 -1.78 5.75 -0.58
N GLU A 143 -2.71 5.27 -1.40
CA GLU A 143 -2.91 5.73 -2.77
C GLU A 143 -3.34 7.19 -2.83
N GLY A 144 -4.23 7.61 -1.93
CA GLY A 144 -4.60 9.02 -1.76
C GLY A 144 -3.39 9.88 -1.43
N ALA A 145 -2.56 9.44 -0.49
CA ALA A 145 -1.31 10.13 -0.16
C ALA A 145 -0.35 10.19 -1.36
N VAL A 146 -0.16 9.09 -2.09
CA VAL A 146 0.69 9.05 -3.30
C VAL A 146 0.13 9.98 -4.38
N ARG A 147 -1.18 9.98 -4.62
CA ARG A 147 -1.81 10.87 -5.58
C ARG A 147 -1.52 12.33 -5.26
N HIS A 148 -1.82 12.74 -4.02
CA HIS A 148 -1.72 14.14 -3.62
C HIS A 148 -0.27 14.60 -3.40
N LEU A 149 0.58 13.74 -2.83
CA LEU A 149 1.96 14.10 -2.52
C LEU A 149 2.84 14.01 -3.76
N VAL A 150 2.67 12.96 -4.57
CA VAL A 150 3.57 12.60 -5.67
C VAL A 150 2.96 13.00 -7.02
N LYS A 151 1.82 12.40 -7.41
CA LYS A 151 1.29 12.52 -8.77
C LYS A 151 0.92 13.95 -9.14
N ASP A 152 0.24 14.67 -8.24
CA ASP A 152 -0.20 16.06 -8.47
C ASP A 152 0.95 17.02 -8.81
N ARG A 153 2.21 16.65 -8.51
CA ARG A 153 3.39 17.45 -8.87
C ARG A 153 4.30 16.81 -9.90
N LEU A 154 4.54 15.51 -9.79
CA LEU A 154 5.54 14.81 -10.58
C LEU A 154 4.98 14.22 -11.88
N ASP A 155 3.68 13.93 -11.93
CA ASP A 155 2.99 13.28 -13.05
C ASP A 155 2.23 14.29 -13.92
N LEU A 156 2.89 15.41 -14.23
CA LEU A 156 2.36 16.47 -15.09
C LEU A 156 3.01 16.37 -16.47
N THR A 157 2.21 16.50 -17.53
CA THR A 157 2.68 16.48 -18.92
C THR A 157 3.87 17.41 -19.14
N GLY A 158 4.96 16.88 -19.70
CA GLY A 158 6.19 17.63 -19.97
C GLY A 158 7.15 17.78 -18.79
N SER A 159 6.82 17.24 -17.62
CA SER A 159 7.73 17.28 -16.46
C SER A 159 8.91 16.32 -16.64
N ARG A 160 10.10 16.78 -16.23
CA ARG A 160 11.32 15.96 -16.14
C ARG A 160 11.94 16.14 -14.77
N TRP A 161 12.21 15.03 -14.10
CA TRP A 161 12.74 15.04 -12.74
C TRP A 161 13.99 14.17 -12.66
N GLY A 162 15.05 14.71 -12.07
CA GLY A 162 16.13 13.89 -11.53
C GLY A 162 15.74 13.37 -10.15
N LEU A 163 16.29 12.22 -9.75
CA LEU A 163 15.95 11.56 -8.48
C LEU A 163 16.11 12.50 -7.27
N ASN A 164 17.26 13.18 -7.17
CA ASN A 164 17.54 14.12 -6.08
C ASN A 164 16.54 15.28 -6.03
N GLY A 165 16.14 15.80 -7.20
CA GLY A 165 15.18 16.91 -7.29
C GLY A 165 13.76 16.48 -6.94
N ALA A 166 13.33 15.30 -7.43
CA ALA A 166 12.05 14.72 -7.07
C ALA A 166 11.97 14.48 -5.56
N GLU A 167 12.98 13.84 -4.97
CA GLU A 167 13.02 13.56 -3.54
C GLU A 167 12.96 14.84 -2.69
N ALA A 168 13.74 15.87 -3.04
CA ALA A 168 13.74 17.14 -2.32
C ALA A 168 12.36 17.81 -2.35
N ILE A 169 11.69 17.82 -3.50
CA ILE A 169 10.33 18.38 -3.64
C ILE A 169 9.32 17.56 -2.84
N LEU A 170 9.40 16.23 -2.88
CA LEU A 170 8.50 15.37 -2.10
C LEU A 170 8.66 15.58 -0.59
N LYS A 171 9.90 15.74 -0.09
CA LYS A 171 10.16 16.07 1.32
C LYS A 171 9.53 17.40 1.74
N LEU A 172 9.68 18.44 0.92
CA LEU A 172 9.06 19.75 1.18
C LEU A 172 7.52 19.69 1.15
N ARG A 173 6.95 18.94 0.21
CA ARG A 173 5.51 18.74 0.15
C ARG A 173 5.01 17.97 1.37
N ALA A 174 5.74 16.95 1.82
CA ALA A 174 5.38 16.17 3.00
C ALA A 174 5.36 17.06 4.27
N LEU A 175 6.38 17.89 4.47
CA LEU A 175 6.41 18.87 5.55
C LEU A 175 5.20 19.81 5.51
N ARG A 176 4.82 20.30 4.32
CA ARG A 176 3.65 21.17 4.19
C ARG A 176 2.35 20.45 4.45
N SER A 177 2.17 19.24 3.92
CA SER A 177 0.97 18.42 4.13
C SER A 177 0.78 18.03 5.60
N ASN A 178 1.87 17.83 6.34
CA ASN A 178 1.83 17.53 7.77
C ASN A 178 1.64 18.76 8.66
N GLY A 179 1.78 19.99 8.12
CA GLY A 179 1.76 21.23 8.90
C GLY A 179 3.11 21.63 9.52
N ASP A 180 4.17 20.85 9.28
CA ASP A 180 5.50 21.00 9.89
C ASP A 180 6.41 22.01 9.16
N PHE A 181 5.92 22.67 8.11
CA PHE A 181 6.75 23.51 7.25
C PHE A 181 7.39 24.69 8.00
N GLU A 182 6.64 25.36 8.87
CA GLU A 182 7.15 26.54 9.59
C GLU A 182 8.28 26.18 10.56
N ASP A 183 8.15 25.07 11.28
CA ASP A 183 9.17 24.61 12.21
C ASP A 183 10.41 24.11 11.49
N TYR A 184 10.23 23.37 10.39
CA TYR A 184 11.34 23.01 9.52
C TYR A 184 12.03 24.24 8.92
N TRP A 185 11.28 25.27 8.52
CA TRP A 185 11.85 26.47 7.91
C TRP A 185 12.73 27.24 8.89
N LYS A 186 12.28 27.39 10.14
CA LYS A 186 13.10 27.98 11.22
C LYS A 186 14.38 27.17 11.44
N PHE A 187 14.26 25.85 11.55
CA PHE A 187 15.42 24.96 11.68
C PHE A 187 16.38 25.11 10.50
N HIS A 188 15.87 25.13 9.26
CA HIS A 188 16.67 25.26 8.05
C HIS A 188 17.46 26.58 8.04
N LEU A 189 16.80 27.70 8.34
CA LEU A 189 17.45 29.01 8.42
C LEU A 189 18.56 29.05 9.48
N ASP A 190 18.32 28.45 10.64
CA ASP A 190 19.33 28.35 11.70
C ASP A 190 20.54 27.52 11.25
N ARG A 191 20.30 26.36 10.64
CA ARG A 191 21.38 25.52 10.08
C ARG A 191 22.14 26.20 8.95
N GLU A 192 21.46 26.94 8.09
CA GLU A 192 22.11 27.72 7.02
C GLU A 192 22.96 28.86 7.61
N ARG A 193 22.46 29.57 8.63
CA ARG A 193 23.25 30.58 9.35
C ARG A 193 24.52 29.97 9.92
N HIS A 194 24.41 28.84 10.60
CA HIS A 194 25.57 28.11 11.11
C HIS A 194 26.56 27.73 10.00
N ARG A 195 26.07 27.15 8.89
CA ARG A 195 26.90 26.62 7.80
C ARG A 195 27.63 27.70 7.00
N VAL A 196 26.92 28.78 6.68
CA VAL A 196 27.40 29.84 5.78
C VAL A 196 28.18 30.90 6.54
N HIS A 197 27.75 31.22 7.75
CA HIS A 197 28.31 32.32 8.53
C HIS A 197 29.15 31.80 9.69
N GLU A 198 28.53 31.24 10.73
CA GLU A 198 29.20 30.99 12.00
C GLU A 198 30.40 30.04 11.86
N ALA A 199 30.28 28.97 11.07
CA ALA A 199 31.39 28.04 10.81
C ALA A 199 32.56 28.66 10.00
N ARG A 200 32.36 29.84 9.39
CA ARG A 200 33.34 30.50 8.52
C ARG A 200 33.92 31.79 9.08
N TYR A 201 33.34 32.35 10.15
CA TYR A 201 33.85 33.55 10.82
C TYR A 201 34.70 33.21 12.05
N VAL A 202 35.73 34.02 12.30
CA VAL A 202 36.56 33.92 13.51
C VAL A 202 35.66 34.03 14.75
N ASN A 203 35.77 33.06 15.65
CA ASN A 203 34.97 32.91 16.88
C ASN A 203 33.47 32.58 16.71
N GLY A 204 33.03 32.12 15.53
CA GLY A 204 31.64 31.64 15.38
C GLY A 204 30.58 32.74 15.32
N ALA A 205 30.97 34.02 15.27
CA ALA A 205 30.04 35.14 15.37
C ALA A 205 29.96 35.94 14.06
N MET A 206 28.74 36.29 13.64
CA MET A 206 28.54 37.25 12.55
C MET A 206 28.98 38.65 12.98
N PRO A 207 29.78 39.36 12.17
CA PRO A 207 30.11 40.76 12.43
C PRO A 207 28.83 41.62 12.45
N ARG A 208 28.69 42.53 13.41
CA ARG A 208 27.63 43.54 13.37
C ARG A 208 27.98 44.56 12.28
N ALA A 209 27.05 44.83 11.38
CA ALA A 209 27.18 45.93 10.43
C ALA A 209 27.34 47.26 11.19
N ALA A 210 28.25 48.10 10.70
CA ALA A 210 28.59 49.40 11.29
C ALA A 210 27.42 50.39 11.21
#